data_AF-A0A7J3QRN0-F1
#
_entry.id   AF-A0A7J3QRN0-F1
#
_cell.length_a   1.000
_cell.length_b   1.000
_cell.length_c   1.000
_cell.angle_alpha   90.00
_cell.angle_beta   90.00
_cell.angle_gamma   90.00
#
_symmetry.space_group_name_H-M   'P 1'
#
loop_
_entity.id
_entity.type
_entity.pdbx_description
1 polymer ?
#
loop_
_entity_poly.entity_id
_entity_poly.type
_entity_poly.pdbx_seq_one_letter_code
_entity_poly.pdbx_strand_id
1 'polypeptide(L)'
;MNLRVALGMAVFMVLLAVPIWAQIQPPDTGKMSWDLYQLVMTGQRKRAAGQEVPNITVLFVTSRPLGEAEAKELEEKGYKVLGGFGRLVLVEAPADYFASEEVGLDTLEFVRNASLPPEQILNGELVQPRTEGTAVIQAHLLWDQGFFGQYIKIAVIDVGFNPENPVLSSMEPSPNYILIIPGLSATFYSAAEGEVGSVSPHGTSCAIIVHDVAPQAQLYLLSYPSWAGPVGWLYALHYAVHHLKVQIVVSAVEFSRPTCHADGTGPLNEAISEILQETSTLLVLSAGNWAGGSGSDRTHYHASFTDSDGDGQHDFTASNDSWDRNTLVFEAKKGDRVLIVLEWNAWNVQESTHDLDLYLYDAVYHEKIAVALTTQYKKDADPYEAVQIKLPYSGRFAIGITDSARTKGGSSIGVSFHLYLYNADGGFSYIEHYTPCSSVREAATHPQVIAVGAINVRSGEVRP
;
A
#
# COMPACT_ATOMS: atom_id res chain seq x y z
N MET A 1 -65.10 -5.26 47.63
CA MET A 1 -64.61 -6.59 48.05
C MET A 1 -64.21 -7.34 46.79
N ASN A 2 -62.91 -7.64 46.70
CA ASN A 2 -62.15 -8.33 45.65
C ASN A 2 -62.91 -9.16 44.59
N LEU A 3 -62.56 -8.98 43.31
CA LEU A 3 -62.00 -10.05 42.48
C LEU A 3 -61.34 -9.48 41.19
N ARG A 4 -60.10 -9.94 40.93
CA ARG A 4 -59.33 -9.76 39.69
C ARG A 4 -59.85 -10.69 38.58
N VAL A 5 -59.43 -10.41 37.33
CA VAL A 5 -58.87 -11.31 36.28
C VAL A 5 -59.18 -10.67 34.91
N ALA A 6 -58.25 -9.86 34.38
CA ALA A 6 -57.26 -10.20 33.36
C ALA A 6 -57.83 -10.20 31.92
N LEU A 7 -57.62 -9.10 31.20
CA LEU A 7 -57.74 -9.03 29.74
C LEU A 7 -56.32 -8.93 29.17
N GLY A 8 -55.92 -9.94 28.39
CA GLY A 8 -54.56 -10.13 27.91
C GLY A 8 -54.13 -9.09 26.87
N MET A 9 -52.98 -8.47 27.11
CA MET A 9 -52.15 -7.90 26.05
C MET A 9 -51.37 -9.05 25.41
N ALA A 10 -51.69 -9.36 24.16
CA ALA A 10 -50.84 -10.18 23.30
C ALA A 10 -49.55 -9.40 23.00
N VAL A 11 -48.46 -9.75 23.68
CA VAL A 11 -47.11 -9.35 23.29
C VAL A 11 -46.73 -10.21 22.09
N PHE A 12 -46.75 -9.62 20.89
CA PHE A 12 -46.10 -10.21 19.72
C PHE A 12 -44.59 -10.20 19.99
N MET A 13 -44.04 -11.31 20.49
CA MET A 13 -42.60 -11.56 20.40
C MET A 13 -42.28 -11.73 18.91
N VAL A 14 -41.79 -10.66 18.29
CA VAL A 14 -40.97 -10.79 17.08
C VAL A 14 -39.70 -11.49 17.54
N LEU A 15 -39.66 -12.81 17.36
CA LEU A 15 -38.41 -13.56 17.31
C LEU A 15 -37.64 -12.99 16.12
N LEU A 16 -36.82 -11.96 16.38
CA LEU A 16 -35.68 -11.65 15.55
C LEU A 16 -34.83 -12.91 15.58
N ALA A 17 -34.96 -13.73 14.54
CA ALA A 17 -33.98 -14.74 14.22
C ALA A 17 -32.67 -13.98 14.00
N VAL A 18 -31.88 -13.86 15.08
CA VAL A 18 -30.45 -13.60 14.98
C VAL A 18 -29.96 -14.72 14.07
N PRO A 19 -29.44 -14.43 12.87
CA PRO A 19 -28.82 -15.49 12.10
C PRO A 19 -27.71 -16.00 13.00
N ILE A 20 -27.86 -17.24 13.45
CA ILE A 20 -26.79 -18.00 14.05
C ILE A 20 -25.70 -17.92 12.99
N TRP A 21 -24.63 -17.19 13.30
CA TRP A 21 -23.39 -17.25 12.55
C TRP A 21 -22.92 -18.69 12.73
N ALA A 22 -23.45 -19.61 11.90
CA ALA A 22 -22.75 -20.83 11.60
C ALA A 22 -21.34 -20.37 11.28
N GLN A 23 -20.36 -20.90 12.02
CA GLN A 23 -18.94 -20.66 11.79
C GLN A 23 -18.67 -20.99 10.31
N ILE A 24 -18.82 -19.99 9.45
CA ILE A 24 -18.29 -20.01 8.10
C ILE A 24 -16.80 -20.06 8.38
N GLN A 25 -16.23 -21.24 8.20
CA GLN A 25 -14.78 -21.39 8.19
C GLN A 25 -14.24 -20.32 7.24
N PRO A 26 -13.18 -19.60 7.63
CA PRO A 26 -12.52 -18.68 6.72
C PRO A 26 -12.30 -19.42 5.40
N PRO A 27 -12.58 -18.77 4.26
CA PRO A 27 -12.34 -19.40 2.97
C PRO A 27 -10.86 -19.73 2.87
N ASP A 28 -10.53 -20.79 2.16
CA ASP A 28 -9.14 -21.12 1.87
C ASP A 28 -8.62 -20.16 0.78
N THR A 29 -8.39 -18.90 1.16
CA THR A 29 -8.20 -17.79 0.22
C THR A 29 -6.82 -17.75 -0.41
N GLY A 30 -5.96 -18.77 -0.34
CA GLY A 30 -4.50 -18.75 -0.58
C GLY A 30 -3.91 -18.09 -1.84
N LYS A 31 -4.68 -17.39 -2.67
CA LYS A 31 -4.26 -16.41 -3.69
C LYS A 31 -4.87 -15.01 -3.52
N MET A 32 -6.00 -14.83 -2.84
CA MET A 32 -6.70 -13.55 -2.65
C MET A 32 -6.37 -12.93 -1.30
N SER A 33 -6.07 -11.63 -1.29
CA SER A 33 -6.11 -10.83 -0.07
C SER A 33 -7.54 -10.78 0.50
N TRP A 34 -7.64 -10.61 1.81
CA TRP A 34 -8.94 -10.65 2.50
C TRP A 34 -9.95 -9.59 2.04
N ASP A 35 -9.50 -8.37 1.81
CA ASP A 35 -10.30 -7.25 1.29
C ASP A 35 -10.83 -7.52 -0.13
N LEU A 36 -10.00 -8.12 -1.00
CA LEU A 36 -10.43 -8.58 -2.31
C LEU A 36 -11.51 -9.67 -2.16
N TYR A 37 -11.28 -10.68 -1.33
CA TYR A 37 -12.25 -11.73 -1.07
C TYR A 37 -13.63 -11.16 -0.65
N GLN A 38 -13.66 -10.18 0.26
CA GLN A 38 -14.91 -9.54 0.68
C GLN A 38 -15.68 -8.88 -0.47
N LEU A 39 -14.97 -8.23 -1.40
CA LEU A 39 -15.58 -7.63 -2.60
C LEU A 39 -16.10 -8.69 -3.57
N VAL A 40 -15.33 -9.78 -3.77
CA VAL A 40 -15.72 -10.91 -4.61
C VAL A 40 -17.01 -11.56 -4.09
N MET A 41 -17.10 -11.82 -2.79
CA MET A 41 -18.32 -12.36 -2.16
C MET A 41 -19.51 -11.41 -2.27
N THR A 42 -19.26 -10.10 -2.14
CA THR A 42 -20.29 -9.09 -2.37
C THR A 42 -20.80 -9.14 -3.81
N GLY A 43 -19.88 -9.30 -4.77
CA GLY A 43 -20.21 -9.51 -6.18
C GLY A 43 -21.07 -10.76 -6.42
N GLN A 44 -20.70 -11.89 -5.84
CA GLN A 44 -21.47 -13.14 -5.95
C GLN A 44 -22.90 -12.98 -5.40
N ARG A 45 -23.05 -12.31 -4.25
CA ARG A 45 -24.37 -12.01 -3.66
C ARG A 45 -25.21 -11.11 -4.55
N LYS A 46 -24.61 -10.07 -5.15
CA LYS A 46 -25.28 -9.19 -6.12
C LYS A 46 -25.77 -10.00 -7.32
N ARG A 47 -24.91 -10.85 -7.89
CA ARG A 47 -25.27 -11.70 -9.03
C ARG A 47 -26.42 -12.65 -8.68
N ALA A 48 -26.35 -13.30 -7.52
CA ALA A 48 -27.42 -14.18 -7.03
C ALA A 48 -28.75 -13.43 -6.83
N ALA A 49 -28.71 -12.14 -6.50
CA ALA A 49 -29.87 -11.27 -6.40
C ALA A 49 -30.33 -10.67 -7.75
N GLY A 50 -29.71 -11.05 -8.88
CA GLY A 50 -30.00 -10.48 -10.21
C GLY A 50 -29.56 -9.03 -10.38
N GLN A 51 -28.64 -8.55 -9.54
CA GLN A 51 -28.09 -7.20 -9.59
C GLN A 51 -26.81 -7.18 -10.43
N GLU A 52 -26.51 -6.01 -11.01
CA GLU A 52 -25.26 -5.78 -11.72
C GLU A 52 -24.05 -5.92 -10.79
N VAL A 53 -23.05 -6.68 -11.25
CA VAL A 53 -21.78 -6.82 -10.54
C VAL A 53 -20.79 -5.82 -11.13
N PRO A 54 -20.23 -4.90 -10.33
CA PRO A 54 -19.27 -3.93 -10.84
C PRO A 54 -17.97 -4.61 -11.25
N ASN A 55 -17.32 -4.04 -12.26
CA ASN A 55 -15.92 -4.33 -12.52
C ASN A 55 -15.05 -3.75 -11.41
N ILE A 56 -13.99 -4.47 -11.06
CA ILE A 56 -12.96 -4.03 -10.12
C ILE A 56 -11.58 -4.23 -10.76
N THR A 57 -10.65 -3.35 -10.42
CA THR A 57 -9.24 -3.52 -10.76
C THR A 57 -8.55 -4.34 -9.68
N VAL A 58 -7.76 -5.32 -10.10
CA VAL A 58 -7.01 -6.23 -9.22
C VAL A 58 -5.56 -6.28 -9.69
N LEU A 59 -4.63 -6.22 -8.73
CA LEU A 59 -3.21 -6.44 -8.96
C LEU A 59 -2.90 -7.92 -8.76
N PHE A 60 -2.42 -8.58 -9.79
CA PHE A 60 -1.82 -9.91 -9.72
C PHE A 60 -0.32 -9.81 -9.51
N VAL A 61 0.18 -10.66 -8.61
CA VAL A 61 1.59 -11.05 -8.54
C VAL A 61 1.72 -12.42 -9.18
N THR A 62 2.47 -12.48 -10.28
CA THR A 62 2.64 -13.70 -11.07
C THR A 62 3.94 -14.43 -10.69
N SER A 63 4.04 -15.71 -11.01
CA SER A 63 5.24 -16.51 -10.77
C SER A 63 6.40 -16.16 -11.71
N ARG A 64 6.09 -15.55 -12.86
CA ARG A 64 7.02 -15.10 -13.89
C ARG A 64 6.48 -13.86 -14.60
N PRO A 65 7.33 -13.09 -15.31
CA PRO A 65 6.84 -11.96 -16.10
C PRO A 65 5.73 -12.35 -17.08
N LEU A 66 4.76 -11.47 -17.28
CA LEU A 66 3.62 -11.73 -18.15
C LEU A 66 4.07 -11.90 -19.61
N GLY A 67 3.83 -13.08 -20.19
CA GLY A 67 4.08 -13.38 -21.59
C GLY A 67 2.83 -13.25 -22.45
N GLU A 68 3.00 -13.41 -23.77
CA GLU A 68 1.88 -13.38 -24.73
C GLU A 68 0.85 -14.48 -24.48
N ALA A 69 1.30 -15.66 -24.03
CA ALA A 69 0.42 -16.78 -23.74
C ALA A 69 -0.48 -16.51 -22.53
N GLU A 70 0.09 -16.01 -21.43
CA GLU A 70 -0.66 -15.63 -20.23
C GLU A 70 -1.60 -14.45 -20.49
N ALA A 71 -1.15 -13.44 -21.25
CA ALA A 71 -2.01 -12.31 -21.63
C ALA A 71 -3.22 -12.78 -22.46
N LYS A 72 -3.00 -13.68 -23.42
CA LYS A 72 -4.07 -14.28 -24.21
C LYS A 72 -5.02 -15.12 -23.35
N GLU A 73 -4.51 -15.89 -22.40
CA GLU A 73 -5.34 -16.66 -21.47
C GLU A 73 -6.26 -15.74 -20.64
N LEU A 74 -5.72 -14.62 -20.13
CA LEU A 74 -6.51 -13.62 -19.40
C LEU A 74 -7.63 -13.04 -20.27
N GLU A 75 -7.33 -12.66 -21.51
CA GLU A 75 -8.33 -12.14 -22.45
C GLU A 75 -9.41 -13.18 -22.78
N GLU A 76 -9.04 -14.43 -23.05
CA GLU A 76 -9.98 -15.53 -23.34
C GLU A 76 -10.90 -15.84 -22.15
N LYS A 77 -10.41 -15.65 -20.92
CA LYS A 77 -11.19 -15.77 -19.67
C LYS A 77 -11.99 -14.52 -19.31
N GLY A 78 -11.92 -13.47 -20.14
CA GLY A 78 -12.71 -12.25 -19.99
C GLY A 78 -12.11 -11.20 -19.05
N TYR A 79 -10.83 -11.32 -18.70
CA TYR A 79 -10.08 -10.26 -18.03
C TYR A 79 -9.61 -9.24 -19.04
N LYS A 80 -9.73 -7.96 -18.68
CA LYS A 80 -9.09 -6.87 -19.42
C LYS A 80 -7.76 -6.54 -18.74
N VAL A 81 -6.65 -6.82 -19.41
CA VAL A 81 -5.33 -6.42 -18.92
C VAL A 81 -5.16 -4.91 -19.09
N LEU A 82 -4.90 -4.22 -17.99
CA LEU A 82 -4.71 -2.77 -17.96
C LEU A 82 -3.22 -2.37 -17.99
N GLY A 83 -2.34 -3.25 -17.49
CA GLY A 83 -0.95 -2.94 -17.22
C GLY A 83 -0.17 -4.21 -16.86
N GLY A 84 1.06 -4.39 -17.36
CA GLY A 84 1.92 -5.51 -16.99
C GLY A 84 3.40 -5.12 -16.97
N PHE A 85 4.04 -5.14 -15.81
CA PHE A 85 5.47 -4.88 -15.69
C PHE A 85 6.13 -5.94 -14.79
N GLY A 86 7.09 -6.67 -15.34
CA GLY A 86 7.68 -7.82 -14.65
C GLY A 86 6.58 -8.77 -14.18
N ARG A 87 6.58 -9.10 -12.88
CA ARG A 87 5.60 -9.99 -12.24
C ARG A 87 4.33 -9.29 -11.73
N LEU A 88 4.18 -7.99 -11.97
CA LEU A 88 3.04 -7.19 -11.52
C LEU A 88 2.08 -6.96 -12.69
N VAL A 89 0.84 -7.42 -12.58
CA VAL A 89 -0.16 -7.34 -13.65
C VAL A 89 -1.47 -6.77 -13.13
N LEU A 90 -1.91 -5.66 -13.69
CA LEU A 90 -3.22 -5.08 -13.41
C LEU A 90 -4.25 -5.63 -14.38
N VAL A 91 -5.34 -6.17 -13.83
CA VAL A 91 -6.48 -6.65 -14.59
C VAL A 91 -7.77 -6.00 -14.11
N GLU A 92 -8.74 -5.91 -15.00
CA GLU A 92 -10.11 -5.48 -14.71
C GLU A 92 -11.08 -6.59 -15.13
N ALA A 93 -11.97 -6.95 -14.21
CA ALA A 93 -13.05 -7.92 -14.44
C ALA A 93 -14.21 -7.70 -13.45
N PRO A 94 -15.41 -8.25 -13.70
CA PRO A 94 -16.48 -8.27 -12.72
C PRO A 94 -16.02 -8.88 -11.39
N ALA A 95 -16.39 -8.26 -10.27
CA ALA A 95 -15.89 -8.67 -8.95
C ALA A 95 -16.08 -10.16 -8.64
N ASP A 96 -17.15 -10.79 -9.11
CA ASP A 96 -17.41 -12.20 -8.84
C ASP A 96 -16.63 -13.18 -9.73
N TYR A 97 -15.99 -12.71 -10.81
CA TYR A 97 -15.19 -13.57 -11.70
C TYR A 97 -14.00 -14.21 -10.96
N PHE A 98 -13.38 -13.49 -10.03
CA PHE A 98 -12.16 -13.93 -9.36
C PHE A 98 -12.33 -15.21 -8.50
N ALA A 99 -13.56 -15.55 -8.12
CA ALA A 99 -13.90 -16.80 -7.43
C ALA A 99 -14.75 -17.77 -8.28
N SER A 100 -14.84 -17.55 -9.60
CA SER A 100 -15.52 -18.46 -10.51
C SER A 100 -14.71 -19.75 -10.71
N GLU A 101 -15.37 -20.90 -10.74
CA GLU A 101 -14.71 -22.20 -11.02
C GLU A 101 -14.18 -22.29 -12.46
N GLU A 102 -14.71 -21.50 -13.39
CA GLU A 102 -14.35 -21.58 -14.82
C GLU A 102 -13.22 -20.61 -15.21
N VAL A 103 -13.24 -19.42 -14.61
CA VAL A 103 -12.35 -18.30 -14.99
C VAL A 103 -11.62 -17.66 -13.81
N GLY A 104 -11.91 -18.07 -12.57
CA GLY A 104 -11.34 -17.46 -11.37
C GLY A 104 -9.87 -17.78 -11.14
N LEU A 105 -9.34 -17.24 -10.05
CA LEU A 105 -7.90 -17.26 -9.72
C LEU A 105 -7.31 -18.66 -9.58
N ASP A 106 -8.12 -19.63 -9.14
CA ASP A 106 -7.70 -21.02 -9.02
C ASP A 106 -7.44 -21.68 -10.38
N THR A 107 -8.00 -21.12 -11.46
CA THR A 107 -7.76 -21.58 -12.83
C THR A 107 -6.52 -20.94 -13.48
N LEU A 108 -5.95 -19.90 -12.85
CA LEU A 108 -4.79 -19.16 -13.36
C LEU A 108 -3.52 -19.63 -12.64
N GLU A 109 -2.85 -20.65 -13.19
CA GLU A 109 -1.68 -21.28 -12.54
C GLU A 109 -0.49 -20.33 -12.35
N PHE A 110 -0.32 -19.37 -13.25
CA PHE A 110 0.78 -18.41 -13.18
C PHE A 110 0.54 -17.28 -12.16
N VAL A 111 -0.67 -17.13 -11.62
CA VAL A 111 -1.00 -16.13 -10.58
C VAL A 111 -0.75 -16.75 -9.21
N ARG A 112 0.18 -16.14 -8.44
CA ARG A 112 0.49 -16.51 -7.06
C ARG A 112 -0.39 -15.76 -6.07
N ASN A 113 -0.53 -14.45 -6.26
CA ASN A 113 -1.31 -13.57 -5.40
C ASN A 113 -2.16 -12.60 -6.22
N ALA A 114 -3.28 -12.17 -5.65
CA ALA A 114 -4.21 -11.20 -6.16
C ALA A 114 -4.69 -10.31 -5.00
N SER A 115 -4.53 -9.01 -5.17
CA SER A 115 -4.96 -8.02 -4.17
C SER A 115 -5.56 -6.79 -4.83
N LEU A 116 -6.22 -5.95 -4.03
CA LEU A 116 -6.57 -4.62 -4.51
C LEU A 116 -5.28 -3.82 -4.78
N PRO A 117 -5.21 -3.05 -5.89
CA PRO A 117 -4.04 -2.26 -6.20
C PRO A 117 -3.61 -1.41 -5.00
N PRO A 118 -2.31 -1.42 -4.63
CA PRO A 118 -1.80 -0.55 -3.57
C PRO A 118 -2.11 0.91 -3.91
N GLU A 119 -2.69 1.63 -2.96
CA GLU A 119 -2.93 3.07 -3.09
C GLU A 119 -1.61 3.82 -2.86
N GLN A 120 -1.43 4.97 -3.49
CA GLN A 120 -0.28 5.83 -3.19
C GLN A 120 -0.53 6.60 -1.89
N ILE A 121 0.48 6.67 -1.02
CA ILE A 121 0.35 7.41 0.23
C ILE A 121 0.94 8.81 0.09
N LEU A 122 0.07 9.80 -0.12
CA LEU A 122 0.44 11.20 -0.32
C LEU A 122 0.19 12.02 0.94
N ASN A 123 1.05 13.00 1.22
CA ASN A 123 0.77 14.01 2.25
C ASN A 123 -0.18 15.08 1.67
N GLY A 124 -1.38 15.20 2.24
CA GLY A 124 -2.48 16.00 1.70
C GLY A 124 -2.46 17.51 1.99
N GLU A 125 -1.45 18.03 2.69
CA GLU A 125 -1.53 19.38 3.27
C GLU A 125 -0.46 20.37 2.78
N LEU A 126 -0.31 20.56 1.47
CA LEU A 126 0.45 21.71 0.95
C LEU A 126 -0.41 22.56 0.03
N VAL A 127 -0.87 23.70 0.56
CA VAL A 127 -1.63 24.72 -0.19
C VAL A 127 -0.71 25.56 -1.09
N GLN A 128 0.60 25.61 -0.78
CA GLN A 128 1.63 26.23 -1.61
C GLN A 128 2.99 25.57 -1.36
N PRO A 129 3.75 25.19 -2.41
CA PRO A 129 5.15 24.78 -2.29
C PRO A 129 5.97 25.88 -1.63
N ARG A 130 6.75 25.55 -0.61
CA ARG A 130 7.77 26.44 -0.04
C ARG A 130 9.12 25.76 -0.15
N THR A 131 10.12 26.50 -0.57
CA THR A 131 11.48 26.02 -0.71
C THR A 131 12.41 26.78 0.23
N GLU A 132 13.09 26.00 1.05
CA GLU A 132 13.92 26.47 2.16
C GLU A 132 15.18 25.60 2.33
N GLY A 133 15.23 24.46 1.62
CA GLY A 133 16.31 23.49 1.74
C GLY A 133 17.62 23.95 1.10
N THR A 134 17.59 24.77 0.04
CA THR A 134 18.80 25.18 -0.70
C THR A 134 19.81 25.91 0.16
N ALA A 135 19.36 26.74 1.10
CA ALA A 135 20.22 27.40 2.07
C ALA A 135 20.86 26.40 3.05
N VAL A 136 20.09 25.41 3.53
CA VAL A 136 20.55 24.40 4.49
C VAL A 136 21.58 23.46 3.87
N ILE A 137 21.34 23.00 2.63
CA ILE A 137 22.30 22.15 1.90
C ILE A 137 23.44 22.96 1.26
N GLN A 138 23.48 24.28 1.49
CA GLN A 138 24.48 25.20 0.95
C GLN A 138 24.63 25.11 -0.57
N ALA A 139 23.52 24.97 -1.30
CA ALA A 139 23.52 24.81 -2.76
C ALA A 139 24.25 25.96 -3.49
N HIS A 140 24.23 27.17 -2.91
CA HIS A 140 24.98 28.33 -3.40
C HIS A 140 26.48 28.07 -3.59
N LEU A 141 27.10 27.19 -2.79
CA LEU A 141 28.52 26.87 -2.96
C LEU A 141 28.82 26.19 -4.30
N LEU A 142 27.86 25.43 -4.84
CA LEU A 142 27.96 24.83 -6.17
C LEU A 142 27.61 25.85 -7.27
N TRP A 143 26.58 26.66 -7.03
CA TRP A 143 26.17 27.72 -7.96
C TRP A 143 27.26 28.78 -8.17
N ASP A 144 27.96 29.18 -7.10
CA ASP A 144 29.09 30.12 -7.15
C ASP A 144 30.27 29.58 -7.97
N GLN A 145 30.37 28.25 -8.10
CA GLN A 145 31.33 27.56 -8.97
C GLN A 145 30.80 27.35 -10.39
N GLY A 146 29.59 27.80 -10.70
CA GLY A 146 28.95 27.64 -11.99
C GLY A 146 28.30 26.28 -12.19
N PHE A 147 27.96 25.52 -11.14
CA PHE A 147 27.24 24.25 -11.25
C PHE A 147 25.76 24.44 -10.95
N PHE A 148 24.96 24.69 -11.98
CA PHE A 148 23.50 24.89 -11.88
C PHE A 148 22.68 23.68 -12.38
N GLY A 149 23.32 22.55 -12.69
CA GLY A 149 22.65 21.38 -13.29
C GLY A 149 22.56 21.40 -14.81
N GLN A 150 23.24 22.35 -15.47
CA GLN A 150 23.33 22.39 -16.93
C GLN A 150 23.76 21.06 -17.57
N TYR A 151 23.10 20.74 -18.68
CA TYR A 151 23.25 19.49 -19.45
C TYR A 151 22.80 18.21 -18.74
N ILE A 152 22.23 18.32 -17.54
CA ILE A 152 21.63 17.20 -16.83
C ILE A 152 20.14 17.14 -17.14
N LYS A 153 19.65 15.94 -17.44
CA LYS A 153 18.23 15.61 -17.53
C LYS A 153 17.81 14.94 -16.23
N ILE A 154 16.74 15.45 -15.62
CA ILE A 154 16.18 14.90 -14.39
C ILE A 154 14.72 14.54 -14.64
N ALA A 155 14.35 13.30 -14.36
CA ALA A 155 12.96 12.89 -14.29
C ALA A 155 12.44 13.06 -12.86
N VAL A 156 11.29 13.70 -12.71
CA VAL A 156 10.50 13.70 -11.47
C VAL A 156 9.28 12.83 -11.73
N ILE A 157 9.13 11.74 -10.99
CA ILE A 157 8.02 10.80 -11.13
C ILE A 157 7.05 10.98 -9.97
N ASP A 158 5.80 11.31 -10.27
CA ASP A 158 4.72 11.49 -9.30
C ASP A 158 3.37 11.06 -9.88
N VAL A 159 2.28 11.10 -9.11
CA VAL A 159 0.93 10.79 -9.61
C VAL A 159 0.36 11.90 -10.51
N GLY A 160 1.00 13.07 -10.51
CA GLY A 160 0.52 14.23 -11.24
C GLY A 160 1.30 15.50 -10.95
N PHE A 161 0.94 16.57 -11.65
CA PHE A 161 1.50 17.91 -11.50
C PHE A 161 0.40 18.93 -11.82
N ASN A 162 0.56 20.17 -11.39
CA ASN A 162 -0.27 21.29 -11.78
C ASN A 162 0.45 22.16 -12.82
N PRO A 163 0.21 21.99 -14.13
CA PRO A 163 0.86 22.78 -15.18
C PRO A 163 0.54 24.29 -15.11
N GLU A 164 -0.60 24.65 -14.52
CA GLU A 164 -1.03 26.03 -14.32
C GLU A 164 -0.36 26.69 -13.10
N ASN A 165 0.50 25.96 -12.37
CA ASN A 165 1.24 26.55 -11.26
C ASN A 165 2.20 27.63 -11.78
N PRO A 166 2.13 28.87 -11.27
CA PRO A 166 2.91 29.99 -11.80
C PRO A 166 4.42 29.82 -11.64
N VAL A 167 4.88 29.04 -10.65
CA VAL A 167 6.30 28.75 -10.48
C VAL A 167 6.75 27.83 -11.61
N LEU A 168 6.08 26.69 -11.80
CA LEU A 168 6.42 25.74 -12.87
C LEU A 168 6.35 26.37 -14.28
N SER A 169 5.33 27.18 -14.56
CA SER A 169 5.16 27.80 -15.87
C SER A 169 6.18 28.92 -16.17
N SER A 170 6.86 29.42 -15.15
CA SER A 170 7.93 30.43 -15.28
C SER A 170 9.35 29.85 -15.28
N MET A 171 9.50 28.52 -15.15
CA MET A 171 10.81 27.86 -15.12
C MET A 171 11.51 27.92 -16.47
N GLU A 172 12.84 28.07 -16.40
CA GLU A 172 13.73 28.07 -17.55
C GLU A 172 14.95 27.20 -17.27
N PRO A 173 15.15 26.06 -17.99
CA PRO A 173 14.32 25.56 -19.09
C PRO A 173 12.91 25.12 -18.65
N SER A 174 11.91 25.32 -19.51
CA SER A 174 10.55 24.84 -19.23
C SER A 174 10.52 23.32 -19.03
N PRO A 175 9.78 22.81 -18.02
CA PRO A 175 9.64 21.38 -17.78
C PRO A 175 8.82 20.70 -18.89
N ASN A 176 9.14 19.45 -19.21
CA ASN A 176 8.34 18.61 -20.12
C ASN A 176 7.36 17.77 -19.30
N TYR A 177 6.06 17.93 -19.51
CA TYR A 177 5.03 17.11 -18.88
C TYR A 177 4.75 15.87 -19.74
N ILE A 178 4.73 14.69 -19.13
CA ILE A 178 4.50 13.44 -19.84
C ILE A 178 3.59 12.54 -19.01
N LEU A 179 2.42 12.20 -19.56
CA LEU A 179 1.53 11.19 -18.99
C LEU A 179 1.85 9.82 -19.59
N ILE A 180 2.26 8.88 -18.74
CA ILE A 180 2.54 7.49 -19.08
C ILE A 180 1.32 6.63 -18.75
N ILE A 181 0.74 6.01 -19.77
CA ILE A 181 -0.43 5.14 -19.65
C ILE A 181 0.03 3.69 -19.85
N PRO A 182 -0.06 2.83 -18.81
CA PRO A 182 0.36 1.43 -18.87
C PRO A 182 -0.24 0.65 -20.03
N GLY A 183 0.43 -0.45 -20.41
CA GLY A 183 -0.09 -1.42 -21.35
C GLY A 183 0.36 -2.84 -21.02
N LEU A 184 0.45 -3.74 -22.00
CA LEU A 184 0.60 -5.18 -21.77
C LEU A 184 2.00 -5.64 -21.31
N SER A 185 3.05 -4.84 -21.53
CA SER A 185 4.43 -5.19 -21.15
C SER A 185 5.28 -3.94 -20.95
N ALA A 186 6.47 -4.07 -20.37
CA ALA A 186 7.38 -2.96 -20.06
C ALA A 186 7.64 -1.98 -21.23
N THR A 187 7.59 -2.46 -22.47
CA THR A 187 7.81 -1.66 -23.69
C THR A 187 6.51 -1.24 -24.39
N PHE A 188 5.36 -1.66 -23.89
CA PHE A 188 4.05 -1.36 -24.46
C PHE A 188 3.26 -0.46 -23.52
N TYR A 189 3.29 0.83 -23.80
CA TYR A 189 2.58 1.89 -23.09
C TYR A 189 2.42 3.10 -24.01
N SER A 190 1.50 4.01 -23.67
CA SER A 190 1.37 5.30 -24.36
C SER A 190 2.05 6.40 -23.55
N ALA A 191 2.68 7.35 -24.25
CA ALA A 191 3.23 8.56 -23.65
C ALA A 191 2.54 9.77 -24.30
N ALA A 192 1.79 10.54 -23.52
CA ALA A 192 1.14 11.76 -23.95
C ALA A 192 1.92 12.98 -23.46
N GLU A 193 2.62 13.65 -24.38
CA GLU A 193 3.37 14.87 -24.08
C GLU A 193 2.43 16.06 -23.85
N GLY A 194 2.77 16.90 -22.87
CA GLY A 194 1.94 18.04 -22.46
C GLY A 194 0.77 17.69 -21.55
N GLU A 195 0.58 16.41 -21.22
CA GLU A 195 -0.50 15.93 -20.36
C GLU A 195 0.01 15.48 -18.98
N VAL A 196 -0.91 15.44 -18.01
CA VAL A 196 -0.65 14.97 -16.64
C VAL A 196 -1.74 14.00 -16.20
N GLY A 197 -1.38 12.98 -15.41
CA GLY A 197 -2.32 11.98 -14.92
C GLY A 197 -3.33 12.54 -13.91
N SER A 198 -2.94 13.58 -13.17
CA SER A 198 -3.79 14.30 -12.24
C SER A 198 -3.19 15.67 -11.91
N VAL A 199 -4.00 16.58 -11.37
CA VAL A 199 -3.50 17.83 -10.75
C VAL A 199 -3.07 17.50 -9.32
N SER A 200 -1.76 17.52 -9.07
CA SER A 200 -1.18 17.13 -7.77
C SER A 200 -0.27 18.20 -7.18
N PRO A 201 -0.60 18.77 -6.00
CA PRO A 201 0.30 19.65 -5.25
C PRO A 201 1.59 18.95 -4.81
N HIS A 202 1.55 17.63 -4.59
CA HIS A 202 2.68 16.82 -4.15
C HIS A 202 3.77 16.81 -5.23
N GLY A 203 3.46 16.31 -6.43
CA GLY A 203 4.40 16.30 -7.55
C GLY A 203 4.87 17.69 -7.96
N THR A 204 3.98 18.70 -7.95
CA THR A 204 4.37 20.10 -8.19
C THR A 204 5.41 20.58 -7.18
N SER A 205 5.26 20.24 -5.90
CA SER A 205 6.24 20.62 -4.87
C SER A 205 7.58 19.93 -5.09
N CYS A 206 7.58 18.63 -5.40
CA CYS A 206 8.79 17.87 -5.74
C CYS A 206 9.54 18.50 -6.92
N ALA A 207 8.81 18.84 -7.99
CA ALA A 207 9.38 19.46 -9.19
C ALA A 207 10.03 20.82 -8.89
N ILE A 208 9.37 21.66 -8.09
CA ILE A 208 9.90 22.97 -7.68
C ILE A 208 11.17 22.81 -6.83
N ILE A 209 11.18 21.89 -5.87
CA ILE A 209 12.37 21.66 -5.04
C ILE A 209 13.56 21.19 -5.89
N VAL A 210 13.34 20.28 -6.85
CA VAL A 210 14.40 19.82 -7.75
C VAL A 210 14.93 20.97 -8.61
N HIS A 211 14.04 21.78 -9.19
CA HIS A 211 14.43 22.96 -9.96
C HIS A 211 15.23 23.95 -9.13
N ASP A 212 14.82 24.22 -7.88
CA ASP A 212 15.52 25.19 -7.03
C ASP A 212 16.95 24.76 -6.69
N VAL A 213 17.24 23.46 -6.63
CA VAL A 213 18.61 22.94 -6.42
C VAL A 213 19.42 22.97 -7.72
N ALA A 214 18.80 22.60 -8.84
CA ALA A 214 19.44 22.47 -10.15
C ALA A 214 18.68 23.30 -11.22
N PRO A 215 18.73 24.64 -11.16
CA PRO A 215 17.86 25.52 -11.94
C PRO A 215 18.12 25.51 -13.44
N GLN A 216 19.21 24.90 -13.92
CA GLN A 216 19.53 24.77 -15.34
C GLN A 216 19.47 23.32 -15.83
N ALA A 217 18.95 22.40 -15.02
CA ALA A 217 18.66 21.04 -15.46
C ALA A 217 17.40 21.01 -16.34
N GLN A 218 17.38 20.14 -17.35
CA GLN A 218 16.16 19.86 -18.09
C GLN A 218 15.29 18.90 -17.27
N LEU A 219 14.15 19.40 -16.80
CA LEU A 219 13.19 18.58 -16.08
C LEU A 219 12.21 17.88 -17.03
N TYR A 220 11.93 16.62 -16.71
CA TYR A 220 10.85 15.81 -17.25
C TYR A 220 9.94 15.42 -16.09
N LEU A 221 8.69 15.85 -16.14
CA LEU A 221 7.68 15.61 -15.12
C LEU A 221 6.79 14.46 -15.60
N LEU A 222 7.11 13.24 -15.19
CA LEU A 222 6.42 12.04 -15.61
C LEU A 222 5.33 11.70 -14.60
N SER A 223 4.12 11.54 -15.08
CA SER A 223 2.98 11.11 -14.29
C SER A 223 2.29 9.90 -14.88
N TYR A 224 1.47 9.24 -14.09
CA TYR A 224 0.70 8.06 -14.49
C TYR A 224 -0.69 8.09 -13.84
N PRO A 225 -1.69 7.41 -14.41
CA PRO A 225 -3.01 7.35 -13.80
C PRO A 225 -2.95 6.74 -12.40
N SER A 226 -3.63 7.33 -11.41
CA SER A 226 -3.54 6.86 -10.01
C SER A 226 -3.97 5.40 -9.83
N TRP A 227 -4.94 4.93 -10.64
CA TRP A 227 -5.39 3.53 -10.63
C TRP A 227 -4.29 2.53 -11.03
N ALA A 228 -3.24 3.00 -11.72
CA ALA A 228 -2.14 2.16 -12.17
C ALA A 228 -1.13 1.80 -11.07
N GLY A 229 -1.21 2.40 -9.88
CA GLY A 229 -0.44 1.96 -8.71
C GLY A 229 1.07 1.84 -8.97
N PRO A 230 1.71 0.77 -8.48
CA PRO A 230 3.14 0.51 -8.73
C PRO A 230 3.46 0.18 -10.19
N VAL A 231 2.53 -0.37 -10.96
CA VAL A 231 2.74 -0.70 -12.38
C VAL A 231 2.94 0.58 -13.19
N GLY A 232 2.08 1.59 -13.01
CA GLY A 232 2.23 2.89 -13.67
C GLY A 232 3.54 3.62 -13.32
N TRP A 233 3.95 3.51 -12.06
CA TRP A 233 5.23 4.06 -11.61
C TRP A 233 6.43 3.38 -12.28
N LEU A 234 6.43 2.04 -12.40
CA LEU A 234 7.47 1.29 -13.10
C LEU A 234 7.55 1.65 -14.59
N TYR A 235 6.41 1.87 -15.24
CA TYR A 235 6.39 2.38 -16.62
C TYR A 235 7.02 3.76 -16.76
N ALA A 236 6.71 4.69 -15.84
CA ALA A 236 7.32 6.01 -15.83
C ALA A 236 8.84 5.90 -15.61
N LEU A 237 9.28 5.04 -14.70
CA LEU A 237 10.70 4.78 -14.45
C LEU A 237 11.39 4.21 -15.70
N HIS A 238 10.79 3.20 -16.33
CA HIS A 238 11.30 2.62 -17.57
C HIS A 238 11.39 3.65 -18.70
N TYR A 239 10.37 4.49 -18.89
CA TYR A 239 10.40 5.56 -19.90
C TYR A 239 11.50 6.60 -19.62
N ALA A 240 11.64 7.03 -18.36
CA ALA A 240 12.69 7.95 -17.96
C ALA A 240 14.10 7.39 -18.26
N VAL A 241 14.32 6.12 -17.93
CA VAL A 241 15.63 5.47 -18.05
C VAL A 241 15.96 5.12 -19.50
N HIS A 242 15.06 4.47 -20.24
CA HIS A 242 15.40 3.92 -21.56
C HIS A 242 15.07 4.86 -22.73
N HIS A 243 13.99 5.65 -22.62
CA HIS A 243 13.56 6.54 -23.70
C HIS A 243 14.16 7.94 -23.56
N LEU A 244 14.00 8.56 -22.38
CA LEU A 244 14.56 9.89 -22.12
C LEU A 244 16.07 9.86 -21.85
N LYS A 245 16.56 8.73 -21.33
CA LYS A 245 17.95 8.52 -20.90
C LYS A 245 18.40 9.60 -19.92
N VAL A 246 17.56 9.84 -18.92
CA VAL A 246 17.86 10.81 -17.85
C VAL A 246 19.03 10.33 -17.00
N GLN A 247 19.79 11.25 -16.43
CA GLN A 247 20.88 10.89 -15.51
C GLN A 247 20.36 10.67 -14.08
N ILE A 248 19.26 11.32 -13.71
CA ILE A 248 18.71 11.26 -12.36
C ILE A 248 17.19 11.09 -12.47
N VAL A 249 16.66 10.16 -11.67
CA VAL A 249 15.23 10.02 -11.41
C VAL A 249 15.01 10.34 -9.93
N VAL A 250 14.06 11.23 -9.65
CA VAL A 250 13.60 11.57 -8.30
C VAL A 250 12.13 11.17 -8.17
N SER A 251 11.78 10.46 -7.11
CA SER A 251 10.39 10.19 -6.79
C SER A 251 10.18 10.15 -5.28
N ALA A 252 9.10 10.78 -4.81
CA ALA A 252 8.70 10.78 -3.42
C ALA A 252 7.36 10.03 -3.23
N VAL A 253 7.13 9.01 -4.07
CA VAL A 253 5.91 8.19 -4.03
C VAL A 253 6.20 6.87 -3.35
N GLU A 254 5.26 6.45 -2.51
CA GLU A 254 5.27 5.18 -1.81
C GLU A 254 3.91 4.49 -1.96
N PHE A 255 3.90 3.16 -1.88
CA PHE A 255 2.70 2.33 -2.03
C PHE A 255 2.25 1.74 -0.70
N SER A 256 0.93 1.61 -0.53
CA SER A 256 0.33 1.32 0.75
C SER A 256 0.46 -0.14 1.23
N ARG A 257 0.71 -1.07 0.32
CA ARG A 257 0.82 -2.50 0.60
C ARG A 257 2.23 -3.00 0.26
N PRO A 258 2.75 -3.98 1.03
CA PRO A 258 4.10 -4.43 0.88
C PRO A 258 4.28 -5.34 -0.32
N THR A 259 5.45 -5.27 -0.91
CA THR A 259 5.92 -6.20 -1.94
C THR A 259 7.13 -7.01 -1.49
N CYS A 260 7.66 -6.73 -0.30
CA CYS A 260 8.77 -7.43 0.35
C CYS A 260 8.83 -7.11 1.86
N HIS A 261 9.75 -7.74 2.57
CA HIS A 261 10.05 -7.49 3.98
C HIS A 261 11.03 -6.31 4.18
N ALA A 262 10.87 -5.24 3.41
CA ALA A 262 11.77 -4.07 3.45
C ALA A 262 13.27 -4.43 3.33
N ASP A 263 13.60 -5.44 2.52
CA ASP A 263 14.94 -6.02 2.40
C ASP A 263 15.54 -5.89 0.98
N GLY A 264 14.94 -5.05 0.14
CA GLY A 264 15.36 -4.85 -1.25
C GLY A 264 15.02 -6.02 -2.19
N THR A 265 14.20 -6.98 -1.77
CA THR A 265 13.74 -8.11 -2.61
C THR A 265 12.30 -7.92 -3.10
N GLY A 266 11.71 -8.93 -3.75
CA GLY A 266 10.31 -8.93 -4.18
C GLY A 266 10.07 -8.35 -5.58
N PRO A 267 8.84 -8.52 -6.12
CA PRO A 267 8.54 -8.23 -7.52
C PRO A 267 8.74 -6.76 -7.92
N LEU A 268 8.54 -5.81 -7.01
CA LEU A 268 8.80 -4.39 -7.28
C LEU A 268 10.30 -4.10 -7.42
N ASN A 269 11.11 -4.61 -6.49
CA ASN A 269 12.57 -4.43 -6.51
C ASN A 269 13.22 -5.16 -7.69
N GLU A 270 12.73 -6.33 -8.05
CA GLU A 270 13.17 -7.04 -9.27
C GLU A 270 12.91 -6.22 -10.53
N ALA A 271 11.74 -5.60 -10.66
CA ALA A 271 11.42 -4.74 -11.78
C ALA A 271 12.31 -3.47 -11.81
N ILE A 272 12.63 -2.90 -10.65
CA ILE A 272 13.60 -1.79 -10.55
C ILE A 272 14.99 -2.24 -11.00
N SER A 273 15.46 -3.41 -10.56
CA SER A 273 16.72 -4.01 -10.99
C SER A 273 16.76 -4.20 -12.51
N GLU A 274 15.68 -4.71 -13.11
CA GLU A 274 15.55 -4.89 -14.57
C GLU A 274 15.69 -3.55 -15.30
N ILE A 275 15.00 -2.50 -14.84
CA ILE A 275 15.06 -1.18 -15.49
C ILE A 275 16.45 -0.54 -15.34
N LEU A 276 17.07 -0.65 -14.18
CA LEU A 276 18.36 0.00 -13.91
C LEU A 276 19.56 -0.79 -14.46
N GLN A 277 19.36 -2.04 -14.87
CA GLN A 277 20.41 -2.91 -15.37
C GLN A 277 21.17 -2.25 -16.54
N GLU A 278 22.51 -2.24 -16.43
CA GLU A 278 23.42 -1.67 -17.44
C GLU A 278 23.20 -0.18 -17.74
N THR A 279 22.57 0.55 -16.82
CA THR A 279 22.38 2.01 -16.91
C THR A 279 23.26 2.75 -15.91
N SER A 280 23.41 4.06 -16.10
CA SER A 280 24.11 4.97 -15.16
C SER A 280 23.14 5.94 -14.48
N THR A 281 21.84 5.68 -14.60
CA THR A 281 20.80 6.53 -14.01
C THR A 281 20.81 6.36 -12.49
N LEU A 282 20.87 7.48 -11.77
CA LEU A 282 20.70 7.50 -10.32
C LEU A 282 19.21 7.55 -9.97
N LEU A 283 18.72 6.57 -9.22
CA LEU A 283 17.36 6.56 -8.68
C LEU A 283 17.39 7.03 -7.23
N VAL A 284 16.72 8.17 -6.97
CA VAL A 284 16.66 8.83 -5.67
C VAL A 284 15.23 8.79 -5.16
N LEU A 285 14.99 8.10 -4.05
CA LEU A 285 13.66 7.90 -3.48
C LEU A 285 13.57 8.46 -2.05
N SER A 286 12.40 8.94 -1.66
CA SER A 286 12.12 9.24 -0.26
C SER A 286 12.16 7.97 0.59
N ALA A 287 12.73 8.03 1.79
CA ALA A 287 12.81 6.90 2.70
C ALA A 287 11.45 6.45 3.30
N GLY A 288 10.41 7.29 3.16
CA GLY A 288 9.08 7.09 3.77
C GLY A 288 8.92 7.93 5.05
N ASN A 289 7.66 8.08 5.50
CA ASN A 289 7.28 8.85 6.69
C ASN A 289 6.66 7.96 7.79
N TRP A 290 7.21 6.76 7.99
CA TRP A 290 6.63 5.72 8.84
C TRP A 290 7.19 5.67 10.26
N ALA A 291 8.31 6.36 10.54
CA ALA A 291 8.90 6.36 11.88
C ALA A 291 8.06 7.14 12.91
N GLY A 292 6.92 7.70 12.48
CA GLY A 292 5.98 8.43 13.30
C GLY A 292 5.36 7.54 14.38
N GLY A 293 4.79 8.19 15.39
CA GLY A 293 4.04 7.54 16.46
C GLY A 293 2.85 8.41 16.82
N SER A 294 2.57 8.55 18.11
CA SER A 294 1.54 9.48 18.60
C SER A 294 1.74 10.89 18.03
N GLY A 295 0.66 11.46 17.47
CA GLY A 295 0.64 12.79 16.83
C GLY A 295 0.98 12.80 15.34
N SER A 296 1.44 11.69 14.76
CA SER A 296 1.64 11.53 13.31
C SER A 296 0.46 10.82 12.65
N ASP A 297 0.24 11.09 11.37
CA ASP A 297 -0.71 10.38 10.49
C ASP A 297 -0.27 8.95 10.19
N ARG A 298 0.99 8.60 10.49
CA ARG A 298 1.53 7.26 10.23
C ARG A 298 2.36 6.77 11.41
N THR A 299 2.43 5.45 11.55
CA THR A 299 3.28 4.80 12.54
C THR A 299 3.71 3.42 12.08
N HIS A 300 4.78 2.95 12.69
CA HIS A 300 5.39 1.66 12.45
C HIS A 300 5.73 1.00 13.78
N TYR A 301 5.48 -0.30 13.92
CA TYR A 301 5.94 -1.14 15.01
C TYR A 301 6.61 -2.38 14.43
N HIS A 302 7.84 -2.68 14.88
CA HIS A 302 8.59 -3.85 14.44
C HIS A 302 8.96 -4.72 15.64
N ALA A 303 8.66 -6.01 15.54
CA ALA A 303 8.91 -7.00 16.59
C ALA A 303 9.05 -8.40 15.99
N SER A 304 9.43 -9.37 16.83
CA SER A 304 9.25 -10.79 16.55
C SER A 304 7.98 -11.29 17.23
N PHE A 305 7.23 -12.17 16.56
CA PHE A 305 6.06 -12.78 17.15
C PHE A 305 6.46 -13.63 18.37
N THR A 306 5.82 -13.37 19.50
CA THR A 306 6.03 -14.03 20.79
C THR A 306 4.68 -14.39 21.41
N ASP A 307 4.63 -15.53 22.09
CA ASP A 307 3.43 -16.10 22.73
C ASP A 307 3.90 -16.84 24.00
N SER A 308 4.10 -16.09 25.08
CA SER A 308 4.81 -16.58 26.27
C SER A 308 3.93 -17.48 27.16
N ASP A 309 2.62 -17.33 27.09
CA ASP A 309 1.64 -18.13 27.81
C ASP A 309 0.92 -19.17 26.96
N GLY A 310 1.18 -19.20 25.66
CA GLY A 310 0.71 -20.24 24.76
C GLY A 310 -0.76 -20.11 24.39
N ASP A 311 -1.31 -18.89 24.31
CA ASP A 311 -2.68 -18.62 23.87
C ASP A 311 -2.80 -18.41 22.34
N GLY A 312 -1.67 -18.31 21.64
CA GLY A 312 -1.59 -18.15 20.20
C GLY A 312 -1.73 -16.71 19.73
N GLN A 313 -1.69 -15.73 20.62
CA GLN A 313 -1.72 -14.30 20.30
C GLN A 313 -0.35 -13.67 20.55
N HIS A 314 -0.04 -12.61 19.80
CA HIS A 314 1.22 -11.90 20.00
C HIS A 314 1.23 -11.15 21.34
N ASP A 315 2.30 -11.28 22.12
CA ASP A 315 2.56 -10.46 23.30
C ASP A 315 3.18 -9.10 22.93
N PHE A 316 2.41 -8.02 23.05
CA PHE A 316 2.90 -6.64 22.94
C PHE A 316 3.54 -6.13 24.24
N THR A 317 3.08 -6.65 25.39
CA THR A 317 3.63 -6.32 26.72
C THR A 317 3.92 -7.59 27.53
N ALA A 318 4.56 -7.44 28.68
CA ALA A 318 4.77 -8.55 29.64
C ALA A 318 3.68 -8.59 30.73
N SER A 319 2.52 -7.98 30.48
CA SER A 319 1.42 -7.87 31.43
C SER A 319 0.80 -9.24 31.74
N ASN A 320 0.27 -9.41 32.94
CA ASN A 320 -0.53 -10.59 33.30
C ASN A 320 -2.01 -10.44 32.94
N ASP A 321 -2.43 -9.24 32.52
CA ASP A 321 -3.75 -9.03 31.93
C ASP A 321 -3.67 -9.43 30.45
N SER A 322 -4.43 -10.45 30.05
CA SER A 322 -4.36 -11.02 28.70
C SER A 322 -4.74 -10.02 27.61
N TRP A 323 -5.63 -9.07 27.89
CA TRP A 323 -6.03 -8.07 26.90
C TRP A 323 -4.93 -7.05 26.67
N ASP A 324 -4.39 -6.51 27.75
CA ASP A 324 -3.26 -5.57 27.74
C ASP A 324 -1.97 -6.21 27.20
N ARG A 325 -1.78 -7.51 27.44
CA ARG A 325 -0.66 -8.27 26.87
C ARG A 325 -0.80 -8.45 25.36
N ASN A 326 -1.98 -8.84 24.89
CA ASN A 326 -2.15 -9.31 23.51
C ASN A 326 -2.70 -8.26 22.54
N THR A 327 -2.82 -7.00 22.97
CA THR A 327 -3.27 -5.93 22.09
C THR A 327 -2.41 -4.68 22.14
N LEU A 328 -2.36 -3.97 21.02
CA LEU A 328 -1.79 -2.62 20.89
C LEU A 328 -2.92 -1.61 20.72
N VAL A 329 -3.01 -0.62 21.60
CA VAL A 329 -4.08 0.38 21.57
C VAL A 329 -3.68 1.67 20.85
N PHE A 330 -4.59 2.22 20.05
CA PHE A 330 -4.48 3.55 19.46
C PHE A 330 -5.79 4.34 19.58
N GLU A 331 -5.72 5.66 19.42
CA GLU A 331 -6.88 6.55 19.37
C GLU A 331 -7.03 7.25 18.03
N ALA A 332 -8.27 7.29 17.55
CA ALA A 332 -8.62 7.93 16.29
C ALA A 332 -10.07 8.45 16.35
N LYS A 333 -10.46 9.21 15.32
CA LYS A 333 -11.75 9.89 15.26
C LYS A 333 -12.74 9.14 14.37
N LYS A 334 -14.02 9.33 14.66
CA LYS A 334 -15.10 8.88 13.79
C LYS A 334 -14.91 9.42 12.38
N GLY A 335 -14.94 8.52 11.41
CA GLY A 335 -14.87 8.86 10.00
C GLY A 335 -13.45 8.89 9.44
N ASP A 336 -12.42 8.77 10.27
CA ASP A 336 -11.04 8.61 9.82
C ASP A 336 -10.93 7.34 8.96
N ARG A 337 -10.22 7.44 7.84
CA ARG A 337 -9.85 6.32 6.97
C ARG A 337 -8.50 5.78 7.39
N VAL A 338 -8.52 4.64 8.06
CA VAL A 338 -7.33 3.98 8.60
C VAL A 338 -7.01 2.74 7.77
N LEU A 339 -5.73 2.63 7.41
CA LEU A 339 -5.11 1.43 6.87
C LEU A 339 -4.18 0.85 7.94
N ILE A 340 -4.37 -0.43 8.24
CA ILE A 340 -3.48 -1.22 9.10
C ILE A 340 -2.91 -2.34 8.23
N VAL A 341 -1.58 -2.47 8.20
CA VAL A 341 -0.88 -3.51 7.45
C VAL A 341 0.04 -4.25 8.39
N LEU A 342 -0.11 -5.56 8.46
CA LEU A 342 0.81 -6.48 9.11
C LEU A 342 1.55 -7.24 8.02
N GLU A 343 2.88 -7.30 8.06
CA GLU A 343 3.66 -8.16 7.16
C GLU A 343 4.81 -8.82 7.92
N TRP A 344 5.21 -10.02 7.51
CA TRP A 344 6.24 -10.78 8.20
C TRP A 344 7.27 -11.42 7.27
N ASN A 345 8.41 -11.79 7.85
CA ASN A 345 9.54 -12.34 7.13
C ASN A 345 9.31 -13.78 6.63
N ALA A 346 8.51 -13.92 5.58
CA ALA A 346 8.27 -15.18 4.89
C ALA A 346 8.05 -14.97 3.38
N TRP A 347 8.70 -13.95 2.79
CA TRP A 347 8.51 -13.60 1.37
C TRP A 347 9.27 -14.54 0.41
N ASN A 348 10.35 -15.16 0.89
CA ASN A 348 11.27 -15.99 0.10
C ASN A 348 10.99 -17.51 0.18
N VAL A 349 9.76 -17.92 0.52
CA VAL A 349 9.40 -19.34 0.64
C VAL A 349 8.32 -19.74 -0.36
N GLN A 350 8.57 -20.83 -1.08
CA GLN A 350 7.51 -21.59 -1.75
C GLN A 350 6.81 -22.36 -0.64
N GLU A 351 5.58 -21.96 -0.31
CA GLU A 351 4.78 -22.45 0.84
C GLU A 351 5.26 -21.92 2.21
N SER A 352 4.49 -20.99 2.80
CA SER A 352 4.78 -20.46 4.14
C SER A 352 4.39 -21.46 5.24
N THR A 353 5.22 -21.59 6.29
CA THR A 353 4.83 -22.33 7.52
C THR A 353 4.27 -21.41 8.61
N HIS A 354 4.15 -20.12 8.30
CA HIS A 354 3.64 -19.05 9.15
C HIS A 354 2.34 -18.51 8.55
N ASP A 355 1.44 -18.07 9.41
CA ASP A 355 0.11 -17.58 9.07
C ASP A 355 -0.35 -16.73 10.25
N LEU A 356 -0.23 -15.42 10.08
CA LEU A 356 -0.59 -14.43 11.08
C LEU A 356 -1.87 -13.73 10.63
N ASP A 357 -2.88 -13.75 11.50
CA ASP A 357 -4.13 -13.04 11.28
C ASP A 357 -4.12 -11.69 11.99
N LEU A 358 -4.74 -10.69 11.36
CA LEU A 358 -4.86 -9.33 11.90
C LEU A 358 -6.29 -9.06 12.37
N TYR A 359 -6.42 -8.52 13.58
CA TYR A 359 -7.70 -8.16 14.18
C TYR A 359 -7.71 -6.70 14.64
N LEU A 360 -8.84 -6.03 14.42
CA LEU A 360 -9.14 -4.71 14.94
C LEU A 360 -10.36 -4.81 15.86
N TYR A 361 -10.23 -4.27 17.07
CA TYR A 361 -11.26 -4.31 18.10
C TYR A 361 -11.63 -2.91 18.59
N ASP A 362 -12.83 -2.83 19.17
CA ASP A 362 -13.19 -1.80 20.13
C ASP A 362 -12.39 -2.02 21.41
N ALA A 363 -11.58 -1.05 21.83
CA ALA A 363 -10.70 -1.24 22.98
C ALA A 363 -11.43 -1.20 24.34
N VAL A 364 -12.70 -0.79 24.39
CA VAL A 364 -13.49 -0.69 25.64
C VAL A 364 -14.38 -1.91 25.82
N TYR A 365 -15.03 -2.36 24.75
CA TYR A 365 -15.95 -3.49 24.77
C TYR A 365 -15.30 -4.80 24.32
N HIS A 366 -14.07 -4.74 23.78
CA HIS A 366 -13.31 -5.87 23.25
C HIS A 366 -14.03 -6.57 22.09
N GLU A 367 -14.91 -5.84 21.41
CA GLU A 367 -15.70 -6.34 20.29
C GLU A 367 -14.93 -6.21 18.99
N LYS A 368 -14.98 -7.26 18.14
CA LYS A 368 -14.31 -7.24 16.83
C LYS A 368 -14.99 -6.25 15.88
N ILE A 369 -14.19 -5.39 15.28
CA ILE A 369 -14.62 -4.40 14.27
C ILE A 369 -14.26 -4.86 12.88
N ALA A 370 -13.01 -5.31 12.69
CA ALA A 370 -12.51 -5.78 11.42
C ALA A 370 -11.47 -6.89 11.64
N VAL A 371 -11.27 -7.69 10.60
CA VAL A 371 -10.31 -8.78 10.58
C VAL A 371 -9.71 -8.88 9.19
N ALA A 372 -8.53 -9.48 9.09
CA ALA A 372 -7.94 -9.96 7.85
C ALA A 372 -7.32 -11.34 8.12
N LEU A 373 -7.77 -12.32 7.33
CA LEU A 373 -7.66 -13.76 7.62
C LEU A 373 -7.24 -14.56 6.37
N THR A 374 -6.38 -13.99 5.54
CA THR A 374 -5.89 -14.70 4.35
C THR A 374 -5.11 -15.93 4.82
N THR A 375 -5.33 -17.11 4.23
CA THR A 375 -4.53 -18.27 4.63
C THR A 375 -3.19 -18.27 3.89
N GLN A 376 -2.07 -18.08 4.61
CA GLN A 376 -0.71 -18.24 4.06
C GLN A 376 -0.10 -19.61 4.39
N TYR A 377 -0.60 -20.32 5.41
CA TYR A 377 -0.03 -21.62 5.81
C TYR A 377 -0.13 -22.66 4.69
N LYS A 378 1.04 -23.13 4.24
CA LYS A 378 1.26 -24.02 3.09
C LYS A 378 0.63 -23.50 1.80
N LYS A 379 0.55 -22.19 1.66
CA LYS A 379 0.11 -21.50 0.46
C LYS A 379 1.23 -20.64 -0.08
N ASP A 380 1.11 -20.35 -1.36
CA ASP A 380 2.02 -19.48 -2.09
C ASP A 380 1.51 -18.03 -2.08
N ALA A 381 1.02 -17.59 -0.92
CA ALA A 381 0.46 -16.27 -0.68
C ALA A 381 1.51 -15.34 -0.04
N ASP A 382 1.44 -14.06 -0.38
CA ASP A 382 2.32 -13.06 0.21
C ASP A 382 2.05 -12.95 1.73
N PRO A 383 3.10 -12.85 2.57
CA PRO A 383 3.02 -12.91 4.03
C PRO A 383 2.62 -11.55 4.63
N TYR A 384 1.41 -11.09 4.29
CA TYR A 384 0.83 -9.90 4.88
C TYR A 384 -0.68 -10.00 5.07
N GLU A 385 -1.18 -9.20 6.00
CA GLU A 385 -2.58 -8.92 6.22
C GLU A 385 -2.84 -7.41 6.18
N ALA A 386 -4.00 -7.00 5.69
CA ALA A 386 -4.37 -5.60 5.62
C ALA A 386 -5.84 -5.36 5.96
N VAL A 387 -6.08 -4.34 6.79
CA VAL A 387 -7.41 -3.82 7.10
C VAL A 387 -7.48 -2.37 6.67
N GLN A 388 -8.40 -2.05 5.75
CA GLN A 388 -8.73 -0.69 5.36
C GLN A 388 -10.15 -0.38 5.80
N ILE A 389 -10.32 0.61 6.67
CA ILE A 389 -11.61 0.89 7.30
C ILE A 389 -11.85 2.38 7.52
N LYS A 390 -13.11 2.79 7.38
CA LYS A 390 -13.60 4.07 7.90
C LYS A 390 -14.12 3.87 9.32
N LEU A 391 -13.46 4.47 10.31
CA LEU A 391 -13.74 4.20 11.71
C LEU A 391 -15.17 4.63 12.11
N PRO A 392 -15.94 3.77 12.80
CA PRO A 392 -17.36 4.00 13.06
C PRO A 392 -17.63 5.04 14.16
N TYR A 393 -16.65 5.30 15.04
CA TYR A 393 -16.76 6.23 16.17
C TYR A 393 -15.39 6.82 16.53
N SER A 394 -15.38 7.82 17.42
CA SER A 394 -14.15 8.37 18.01
C SER A 394 -13.87 7.66 19.32
N GLY A 395 -12.63 7.23 19.55
CA GLY A 395 -12.27 6.53 20.77
C GLY A 395 -11.00 5.70 20.63
N ARG A 396 -10.85 4.72 21.53
CA ARG A 396 -9.74 3.77 21.56
C ARG A 396 -10.09 2.52 20.76
N PHE A 397 -9.14 2.08 19.95
CA PHE A 397 -9.18 0.87 19.15
C PHE A 397 -7.97 0.00 19.51
N ALA A 398 -8.12 -1.31 19.43
CA ALA A 398 -7.06 -2.24 19.79
C ALA A 398 -6.74 -3.18 18.62
N ILE A 399 -5.45 -3.42 18.36
CA ILE A 399 -4.97 -4.33 17.33
C ILE A 399 -4.50 -5.62 18.00
N GLY A 400 -4.94 -6.77 17.49
CA GLY A 400 -4.44 -8.08 17.89
C GLY A 400 -3.85 -8.83 16.70
N ILE A 401 -2.88 -9.70 16.97
CA ILE A 401 -2.22 -10.57 15.98
C ILE A 401 -2.31 -12.00 16.49
N THR A 402 -2.82 -12.93 15.66
CA THR A 402 -3.00 -14.35 16.03
C THR A 402 -2.17 -15.26 15.15
N ASP A 403 -1.52 -16.29 15.73
CA ASP A 403 -0.84 -17.36 15.01
C ASP A 403 -1.84 -18.42 14.53
N SER A 404 -2.39 -18.23 13.34
CA SER A 404 -3.31 -19.16 12.71
C SER A 404 -2.63 -20.45 12.23
N ALA A 405 -1.31 -20.42 12.00
CA ALA A 405 -0.53 -21.61 11.61
C ALA A 405 -0.54 -22.68 12.69
N ARG A 406 -0.59 -22.29 13.97
CA ARG A 406 -0.62 -23.19 15.13
C ARG A 406 -1.71 -24.25 15.03
N THR A 407 -2.90 -23.87 14.59
CA THR A 407 -4.04 -24.80 14.45
C THR A 407 -3.88 -25.80 13.32
N LYS A 408 -2.95 -25.52 12.39
CA LYS A 408 -2.65 -26.29 11.18
C LYS A 408 -1.32 -27.07 11.30
N GLY A 409 -0.71 -27.08 12.50
CA GLY A 409 0.56 -27.76 12.80
C GLY A 409 1.82 -26.96 12.45
N GLY A 410 1.68 -25.66 12.14
CA GLY A 410 2.79 -24.72 12.02
C GLY A 410 3.02 -23.91 13.30
N SER A 411 3.85 -22.88 13.20
CA SER A 411 4.00 -21.87 14.25
C SER A 411 4.62 -20.62 13.66
N SER A 412 4.18 -19.46 14.15
CA SER A 412 4.73 -18.15 13.78
C SER A 412 5.69 -17.60 14.84
N ILE A 413 5.95 -18.31 15.94
CA ILE A 413 6.87 -17.88 17.01
C ILE A 413 8.26 -17.58 16.42
N GLY A 414 8.76 -16.38 16.72
CA GLY A 414 10.08 -15.90 16.31
C GLY A 414 10.14 -15.23 14.94
N VAL A 415 9.08 -15.28 14.13
CA VAL A 415 9.06 -14.56 12.84
C VAL A 415 9.08 -13.05 13.09
N SER A 416 9.98 -12.31 12.43
CA SER A 416 9.96 -10.84 12.48
C SER A 416 8.80 -10.31 11.64
N PHE A 417 8.15 -9.27 12.15
CA PHE A 417 7.04 -8.62 11.47
C PHE A 417 7.11 -7.10 11.62
N HIS A 418 6.51 -6.42 10.66
CA HIS A 418 6.24 -5.00 10.69
C HIS A 418 4.73 -4.77 10.72
N LEU A 419 4.28 -3.89 11.61
CA LEU A 419 2.92 -3.43 11.73
C LEU A 419 2.89 -1.93 11.42
N TYR A 420 2.22 -1.57 10.33
CA TYR A 420 2.08 -0.21 9.85
C TYR A 420 0.66 0.28 10.07
N LEU A 421 0.49 1.49 10.59
CA LEU A 421 -0.82 2.16 10.63
C LEU A 421 -0.71 3.50 9.92
N TYR A 422 -1.68 3.80 9.08
CA TYR A 422 -1.81 5.07 8.37
C TYR A 422 -3.24 5.59 8.49
N ASN A 423 -3.38 6.86 8.85
CA ASN A 423 -4.65 7.57 8.89
C ASN A 423 -4.65 8.69 7.84
N ALA A 424 -5.44 8.50 6.78
CA ALA A 424 -5.50 9.44 5.67
C ALA A 424 -6.17 10.78 6.01
N ASP A 425 -6.82 10.88 7.18
CA ASP A 425 -7.57 12.06 7.61
C ASP A 425 -6.91 12.80 8.78
N GLY A 426 -5.71 12.40 9.20
CA GLY A 426 -4.85 13.15 10.12
C GLY A 426 -4.11 12.31 11.15
N GLY A 427 -3.39 12.98 12.06
CA GLY A 427 -2.59 12.31 13.08
C GLY A 427 -3.38 11.53 14.12
N PHE A 428 -2.84 10.41 14.58
CA PHE A 428 -3.36 9.66 15.73
C PHE A 428 -3.13 10.45 17.02
N SER A 429 -4.12 10.57 17.90
CA SER A 429 -3.93 11.27 19.18
C SER A 429 -3.10 10.46 20.18
N TYR A 430 -3.10 9.14 20.02
CA TYR A 430 -2.37 8.19 20.87
C TYR A 430 -2.11 6.90 20.10
N ILE A 431 -0.91 6.34 20.26
CA ILE A 431 -0.50 5.00 19.82
C ILE A 431 0.41 4.44 20.91
N GLU A 432 0.10 3.24 21.40
CA GLU A 432 0.76 2.62 22.53
C GLU A 432 2.20 2.14 22.23
N HIS A 433 2.38 1.47 21.09
CA HIS A 433 3.67 0.94 20.68
C HIS A 433 4.04 1.39 19.27
N TYR A 434 5.28 1.83 19.11
CA TYR A 434 5.87 2.16 17.83
C TYR A 434 7.39 2.03 17.89
N THR A 435 8.01 1.74 16.75
CA THR A 435 9.44 1.55 16.55
C THR A 435 9.91 2.54 15.48
N PRO A 436 10.67 3.59 15.83
CA PRO A 436 11.13 4.56 14.83
C PRO A 436 12.24 4.01 13.92
N CYS A 437 12.96 2.98 14.35
CA CYS A 437 13.98 2.33 13.54
C CYS A 437 13.36 1.30 12.59
N SER A 438 14.09 0.98 11.50
CA SER A 438 13.67 -0.01 10.49
C SER A 438 12.35 0.33 9.78
N SER A 439 12.06 1.62 9.61
CA SER A 439 10.81 2.13 9.01
C SER A 439 10.95 2.49 7.52
N VAL A 440 12.10 2.21 6.90
CA VAL A 440 12.32 2.38 5.45
C VAL A 440 11.77 1.13 4.77
N ARG A 441 10.94 1.28 3.74
CA ARG A 441 10.26 0.14 3.10
C ARG A 441 10.20 0.24 1.58
N GLU A 442 9.75 -0.84 0.95
CA GLU A 442 9.55 -0.99 -0.50
C GLU A 442 10.79 -0.62 -1.33
N ALA A 443 10.60 0.14 -2.42
CA ALA A 443 11.62 0.53 -3.37
C ALA A 443 12.77 1.33 -2.74
N ALA A 444 12.57 2.00 -1.60
CA ALA A 444 13.63 2.73 -0.91
C ALA A 444 14.68 1.78 -0.28
N THR A 445 14.36 0.50 -0.12
CA THR A 445 15.28 -0.52 0.41
C THR A 445 16.15 -1.18 -0.68
N HIS A 446 15.91 -0.84 -1.96
CA HIS A 446 16.64 -1.41 -3.08
C HIS A 446 18.15 -1.06 -3.02
N PRO A 447 19.07 -2.02 -3.27
CA PRO A 447 20.52 -1.80 -3.13
C PRO A 447 21.11 -0.78 -4.13
N GLN A 448 20.43 -0.50 -5.24
CA GLN A 448 20.85 0.50 -6.24
C GLN A 448 20.14 1.86 -6.08
N VAL A 449 19.31 2.03 -5.05
CA VAL A 449 18.57 3.28 -4.80
C VAL A 449 19.28 4.12 -3.75
N ILE A 450 19.27 5.44 -3.94
CA ILE A 450 19.62 6.41 -2.91
C ILE A 450 18.34 6.76 -2.15
N ALA A 451 18.16 6.20 -0.96
CA ALA A 451 17.08 6.56 -0.06
C ALA A 451 17.40 7.86 0.71
N VAL A 452 16.47 8.80 0.73
CA VAL A 452 16.66 10.12 1.33
C VAL A 452 15.60 10.36 2.42
N GLY A 453 16.05 10.58 3.65
CA GLY A 453 15.20 11.01 4.76
C GLY A 453 15.01 12.53 4.78
N ALA A 454 13.93 12.99 5.42
CA ALA A 454 13.66 14.40 5.58
C ALA A 454 14.36 14.96 6.83
N ILE A 455 14.71 16.26 6.79
CA ILE A 455 15.13 17.01 7.97
C ILE A 455 14.27 18.25 8.11
N ASN A 456 14.04 18.68 9.34
CA ASN A 456 13.48 19.99 9.60
C ASN A 456 14.54 21.06 9.34
N VAL A 457 14.32 21.91 8.35
CA VAL A 457 15.30 22.93 7.91
C VAL A 457 15.71 23.94 8.99
N ARG A 458 14.91 24.12 10.05
CA ARG A 458 15.21 25.09 11.13
C ARG A 458 16.00 24.47 12.28
N SER A 459 15.71 23.21 12.60
CA SER A 459 16.28 22.51 13.75
C SER A 459 17.36 21.50 13.38
N GLY A 460 17.43 21.07 12.11
CA GLY A 460 18.27 19.97 11.65
C GLY A 460 17.80 18.59 12.11
N GLU A 461 16.68 18.52 12.82
CA GLU A 461 16.11 17.27 13.32
C GLU A 461 15.64 16.39 12.14
N VAL A 462 16.03 15.12 12.16
CA VAL A 462 15.52 14.12 11.20
C VAL A 462 14.03 13.95 11.42
N ARG A 463 13.25 14.06 10.34
CA ARG A 463 11.80 13.92 10.37
C ARG A 463 11.41 12.48 10.03
N PRO A 464 10.49 11.89 10.82
CA PRO A 464 10.08 10.51 10.67
C PRO A 464 9.17 10.25 9.48
#